data_AF-A0A645GMH7-F1
#
_entry.id   AF-A0A645GMH7-F1
#
_cell.length_a   1.000
_cell.length_b   1.000
_cell.length_c   1.000
_cell.angle_alpha   90.00
_cell.angle_beta   90.00
_cell.angle_gamma   90.00
#
_symmetry.space_group_name_H-M   'P 1'
#
loop_
_entity.id
_entity.type
_entity.pdbx_description
1 polymer ?
#
loop_
_entity_poly.entity_id
_entity_poly.type
_entity_poly.pdbx_seq_one_letter_code
_entity_poly.pdbx_strand_id
1 'polypeptide(L)'
;MKREAIGATYSISRENNLAIIAEKFGVESPESRGAIGVYIVGTLIGAIYIGLLASILGSTGIFHPIALAMGSGVGSGSMMAAATGSLTVIFPAYKNDIVVFAGAANLATSILGTFVCAFISLPLTERLYNWLEPRIGRRKTNP
;
A
#
# COMPACT_ATOMS: atom_id res chain seq x y z
N MET A 1 1.19 6.98 -19.62
CA MET A 1 1.97 6.28 -18.58
C MET A 1 3.37 5.90 -19.06
N LYS A 2 4.32 6.83 -18.88
CA LYS A 2 5.77 6.54 -18.93
C LYS A 2 6.38 6.73 -17.54
N ARG A 3 6.59 7.98 -17.13
CA ARG A 3 7.09 8.33 -15.78
C ARG A 3 6.06 8.14 -14.66
N GLU A 4 4.76 8.21 -14.99
CA GLU A 4 3.65 7.87 -14.08
C GLU A 4 3.76 6.45 -13.48
N ALA A 5 4.38 5.50 -14.20
CA ALA A 5 4.59 4.14 -13.72
C ALA A 5 5.54 4.10 -12.52
N ILE A 6 6.55 4.98 -12.47
CA ILE A 6 7.50 5.08 -11.36
C ILE A 6 6.75 5.43 -10.08
N GLY A 7 5.88 6.44 -10.14
CA GLY A 7 5.03 6.82 -9.01
C GLY A 7 3.97 5.79 -8.65
N ALA A 8 3.48 5.02 -9.64
CA ALA A 8 2.51 3.97 -9.42
C ALA A 8 3.08 2.69 -8.79
N THR A 9 4.38 2.39 -8.99
CA THR A 9 4.96 1.10 -8.59
C THR A 9 6.06 1.17 -7.53
N TYR A 10 6.59 2.35 -7.20
CA TYR A 10 7.69 2.42 -6.23
C TYR A 10 7.29 2.06 -4.79
N SER A 11 6.00 1.97 -4.45
CA SER A 11 5.58 1.57 -3.10
C SER A 11 4.08 1.26 -2.99
N ILE A 12 3.63 0.85 -1.79
CA ILE A 12 2.25 0.65 -1.34
C ILE A 12 1.42 1.97 -1.33
N SER A 13 1.90 3.04 -1.97
CA SER A 13 1.18 4.33 -2.11
C SER A 13 0.51 4.78 -0.82
N ARG A 14 1.26 4.99 0.27
CA ARG A 14 0.74 5.56 1.54
C ARG A 14 0.98 7.07 1.57
N GLU A 15 0.34 7.79 2.49
CA GLU A 15 0.49 9.25 2.58
C GLU A 15 1.96 9.70 2.70
N ASN A 16 2.75 8.97 3.49
CA ASN A 16 4.19 9.24 3.64
C ASN A 16 4.95 9.10 2.31
N ASN A 17 4.55 8.16 1.47
CA ASN A 17 5.19 7.93 0.18
C ASN A 17 4.83 9.08 -0.78
N LEU A 18 3.56 9.50 -0.80
CA LEU A 18 3.12 10.67 -1.59
C LEU A 18 3.93 11.92 -1.25
N ALA A 19 4.24 12.14 0.04
CA ALA A 19 5.10 13.24 0.47
C ALA A 19 6.53 13.12 -0.10
N ILE A 20 7.15 11.94 -0.05
CA ILE A 20 8.49 11.69 -0.59
C ILE A 20 8.56 11.95 -2.10
N ILE A 21 7.56 11.49 -2.87
CA ILE A 21 7.52 11.75 -4.31
C ILE A 21 7.27 13.22 -4.62
N ALA A 22 6.36 13.86 -3.89
CA ALA A 22 6.07 15.29 -4.06
C ALA A 22 7.33 16.13 -3.79
N GLU A 23 8.13 15.77 -2.78
CA GLU A 23 9.38 16.46 -2.45
C GLU A 23 10.49 16.19 -3.48
N LYS A 24 10.63 14.96 -3.98
CA LYS A 24 11.71 14.60 -4.93
C LYS A 24 11.42 15.01 -6.38
N PHE A 25 10.19 14.85 -6.85
CA PHE A 25 9.82 15.08 -8.26
C PHE A 25 8.92 16.31 -8.47
N GLY A 26 8.35 16.87 -7.40
CA GLY A 26 7.39 17.98 -7.48
C GLY A 26 5.94 17.51 -7.55
N VAL A 27 5.03 18.29 -6.96
CA VAL A 27 3.59 17.96 -6.83
C VAL A 27 2.91 17.82 -8.20
N GLU A 28 3.29 18.64 -9.18
CA GLU A 28 2.73 18.66 -10.54
C GLU A 28 3.31 17.59 -11.47
N SER A 29 4.30 16.82 -11.00
CA SER A 29 5.01 15.85 -11.84
C SER A 29 4.15 14.66 -12.27
N PRO A 30 4.43 14.04 -13.43
CA PRO A 30 3.77 12.81 -13.85
C PRO A 30 3.85 11.68 -12.81
N GLU A 31 4.96 11.60 -12.06
CA GLU A 31 5.18 10.64 -10.98
C GLU A 31 4.18 10.83 -9.84
N SER A 32 4.00 12.06 -9.37
CA SER A 32 3.02 12.41 -8.32
C SER A 32 1.59 12.05 -8.74
N ARG A 33 1.23 12.29 -10.00
CA ARG A 33 -0.09 11.92 -10.55
C ARG A 33 -0.33 10.41 -10.53
N GLY A 34 0.68 9.63 -10.92
CA GLY A 34 0.62 8.17 -10.87
C GLY A 34 0.47 7.64 -9.44
N ALA A 35 1.23 8.19 -8.50
CA ALA A 35 1.18 7.81 -7.10
C ALA A 35 -0.18 8.11 -6.45
N ILE A 36 -0.74 9.31 -6.70
CA ILE A 36 -2.06 9.71 -6.21
C ILE A 36 -3.16 8.80 -6.80
N GLY A 37 -3.07 8.48 -8.09
CA GLY A 37 -4.03 7.58 -8.74
C GLY A 37 -4.08 6.20 -8.10
N VAL A 38 -2.91 5.57 -7.89
CA VAL A 38 -2.82 4.27 -7.21
C VAL A 38 -3.25 4.36 -5.76
N TYR A 39 -2.94 5.45 -5.06
CA TYR A 39 -3.38 5.65 -3.69
C TYR A 39 -4.90 5.65 -3.56
N ILE A 40 -5.61 6.44 -4.37
CA ILE A 40 -7.07 6.54 -4.32
C ILE A 40 -7.70 5.20 -4.66
N VAL A 41 -7.28 4.60 -5.78
CA VAL A 41 -7.83 3.32 -6.24
C VAL A 41 -7.55 2.21 -5.23
N GLY A 42 -6.31 2.13 -4.75
CA GLY A 42 -5.90 1.16 -3.74
C GLY A 42 -6.71 1.31 -2.46
N THR A 43 -6.82 2.53 -1.93
CA THR A 43 -7.49 2.79 -0.64
C THR A 43 -8.99 2.53 -0.69
N LEU A 44 -9.67 2.85 -1.80
CA LEU A 44 -11.10 2.61 -1.96
C LEU A 44 -11.41 1.13 -2.27
N ILE A 45 -10.82 0.59 -3.33
CA ILE A 45 -11.14 -0.77 -3.80
C ILE A 45 -10.51 -1.81 -2.88
N GLY A 46 -9.29 -1.55 -2.41
CA GLY A 46 -8.58 -2.45 -1.52
C GLY A 46 -9.23 -2.57 -0.15
N ALA A 47 -9.86 -1.51 0.39
CA ALA A 47 -10.60 -1.61 1.66
C ALA A 47 -11.80 -2.56 1.56
N ILE A 48 -12.55 -2.49 0.45
CA ILE A 48 -13.67 -3.40 0.17
C ILE A 48 -13.16 -4.83 0.04
N TYR A 49 -12.09 -5.04 -0.75
CA TYR A 49 -11.52 -6.35 -0.98
C TYR A 49 -10.96 -6.98 0.30
N ILE A 50 -10.16 -6.24 1.07
CA ILE A 50 -9.54 -6.69 2.32
C ILE A 50 -10.62 -6.97 3.39
N GLY A 51 -11.66 -6.14 3.49
CA GLY A 51 -12.78 -6.40 4.40
C GLY A 51 -13.51 -7.71 4.08
N LEU A 52 -13.79 -7.94 2.79
CA LEU A 52 -14.44 -9.17 2.35
C LEU A 52 -13.54 -10.41 2.55
N LEU A 53 -12.26 -10.27 2.21
CA LEU A 53 -11.26 -11.31 2.37
C LEU A 53 -11.06 -11.66 3.86
N ALA A 54 -10.96 -10.67 4.74
CA ALA A 54 -10.88 -10.87 6.19
C ALA A 54 -12.12 -11.57 6.76
N SER A 55 -13.31 -11.25 6.22
CA SER A 55 -14.55 -11.92 6.59
C SER A 55 -14.55 -13.40 6.19
N ILE A 56 -14.14 -13.70 4.95
CA ILE A 56 -14.04 -15.08 4.44
C ILE A 56 -13.00 -15.88 5.22
N LEU A 57 -11.80 -15.35 5.41
CA LEU A 57 -10.72 -16.00 6.16
C LEU A 57 -11.02 -16.13 7.66
N GLY A 58 -11.76 -15.19 8.24
CA GLY A 58 -12.26 -15.31 9.60
C GLY A 58 -13.30 -16.43 9.73
N SER A 59 -14.16 -16.59 8.72
CA SER A 59 -15.20 -17.63 8.68
C SER A 59 -14.64 -19.04 8.47
N THR A 60 -13.50 -19.20 7.80
CA THR A 60 -12.88 -20.53 7.62
C THR A 60 -12.27 -21.09 8.90
N GLY A 61 -12.00 -20.27 9.92
CA GLY A 61 -11.49 -20.70 11.23
C GLY A 61 -10.08 -21.30 11.22
N ILE A 62 -9.37 -21.23 10.10
CA ILE A 62 -8.03 -21.83 9.90
C ILE A 62 -6.94 -20.97 10.56
N PHE A 63 -7.13 -19.64 10.61
CA PHE A 63 -6.13 -18.70 11.10
C PHE A 63 -6.50 -18.09 12.44
N HIS A 64 -5.50 -17.91 13.31
CA HIS A 64 -5.69 -17.25 14.60
C HIS A 64 -6.13 -15.78 14.40
N PRO A 65 -7.13 -15.28 15.14
CA PRO A 65 -7.70 -13.93 14.95
C PRO A 65 -6.65 -12.81 15.07
N ILE A 66 -5.65 -12.97 15.93
CA ILE A 66 -4.53 -12.02 16.07
C ILE A 66 -3.65 -12.00 14.81
N ALA A 67 -3.41 -13.15 14.17
CA ALA A 67 -2.62 -13.22 12.95
C ALA A 67 -3.34 -12.51 11.78
N LEU A 68 -4.66 -12.72 11.67
CA LEU A 68 -5.50 -12.00 10.70
C LEU A 68 -5.52 -10.49 10.98
N ALA A 69 -5.59 -10.10 12.26
CA ALA A 69 -5.54 -8.71 12.68
C ALA A 69 -4.19 -8.05 12.31
N MET A 70 -3.06 -8.70 12.60
CA MET A 70 -1.75 -8.20 12.22
C MET A 70 -1.57 -8.10 10.71
N GLY A 71 -2.08 -9.08 9.95
CA GLY A 71 -2.08 -9.04 8.48
C GLY A 71 -2.88 -7.85 7.92
N SER A 72 -4.02 -7.51 8.54
CA SER A 72 -4.82 -6.34 8.17
C SER A 72 -4.09 -5.01 8.38
N GLY A 73 -3.13 -4.97 9.31
CA GLY A 73 -2.32 -3.78 9.61
C GLY A 73 -1.33 -3.42 8.51
N VAL A 74 -1.04 -4.31 7.55
CA VAL A 74 -0.09 -4.01 6.45
C VAL A 74 -0.69 -3.02 5.44
N GLY A 75 -2.03 -2.94 5.37
CA GLY A 75 -2.75 -2.05 4.45
C GLY A 75 -2.78 -0.57 4.88
N SER A 76 -3.54 0.24 4.15
CA SER A 76 -3.83 1.62 4.56
C SER A 76 -4.70 1.64 5.82
N GLY A 77 -4.78 2.78 6.51
CA GLY A 77 -5.62 2.93 7.70
C GLY A 77 -7.10 2.57 7.44
N SER A 78 -7.61 2.86 6.24
CA SER A 78 -8.97 2.47 5.84
C SER A 78 -9.11 0.96 5.62
N MET A 79 -8.12 0.29 5.03
CA MET A 79 -8.12 -1.16 4.86
C MET A 79 -8.06 -1.88 6.20
N MET A 80 -7.21 -1.39 7.11
CA MET A 80 -7.12 -1.90 8.47
C MET A 80 -8.46 -1.74 9.20
N ALA A 81 -9.09 -0.56 9.11
CA ALA A 81 -10.40 -0.32 9.73
C ALA A 81 -11.49 -1.24 9.18
N ALA A 82 -11.51 -1.46 7.85
CA ALA A 82 -12.48 -2.37 7.22
C ALA A 82 -12.29 -3.83 7.68
N ALA A 83 -11.06 -4.35 7.63
CA ALA A 83 -10.79 -5.73 8.05
C ALA A 83 -10.96 -5.96 9.55
N THR A 84 -10.47 -5.06 10.40
CA THR A 84 -10.68 -5.17 11.86
C THR A 84 -12.16 -5.05 12.21
N GLY A 85 -12.92 -4.19 11.51
CA GLY A 85 -14.38 -4.12 11.63
C GLY A 85 -15.05 -5.47 11.35
N SER A 86 -14.68 -6.16 10.28
CA SER A 86 -15.20 -7.49 9.98
C SER A 86 -14.77 -8.56 10.99
N LEU A 87 -13.48 -8.58 11.37
CA LEU A 87 -12.91 -9.55 12.31
C LEU A 87 -13.50 -9.43 13.72
N THR A 88 -13.77 -8.21 14.18
CA THR A 88 -14.33 -7.94 15.51
C THR A 88 -15.79 -8.40 15.66
N VAL A 89 -16.52 -8.53 14.56
CA VAL A 89 -17.87 -9.12 14.52
C VAL A 89 -17.80 -10.64 14.59
N ILE A 90 -16.82 -11.25 13.90
CA ILE A 90 -16.64 -12.71 13.87
C ILE A 90 -16.05 -13.24 15.19
N PHE A 91 -15.10 -12.51 15.78
CA PHE A 91 -14.41 -12.88 17.03
C PHE A 91 -14.59 -11.81 18.12
N PRO A 92 -15.79 -11.69 18.72
CA PRO A 92 -16.07 -10.65 19.72
C PRO A 92 -15.25 -10.82 21.00
N ALA A 93 -14.77 -12.03 21.31
CA ALA A 93 -13.93 -12.30 22.47
C ALA A 93 -12.54 -11.62 22.36
N TYR A 94 -12.01 -11.44 21.15
CA TYR A 94 -10.68 -10.88 20.89
C TYR A 94 -10.73 -9.44 20.37
N LYS A 95 -11.85 -8.74 20.59
CA LYS A 95 -12.12 -7.43 19.95
C LYS A 95 -11.02 -6.40 20.23
N ASN A 96 -10.65 -6.27 21.50
CA ASN A 96 -9.65 -5.31 21.95
C ASN A 96 -8.27 -5.67 21.40
N ASP A 97 -7.90 -6.95 21.46
CA ASP A 97 -6.62 -7.42 20.95
C ASP A 97 -6.50 -7.21 19.44
N ILE A 98 -7.54 -7.55 18.67
CA ILE A 98 -7.57 -7.34 17.21
C ILE A 98 -7.28 -5.88 16.85
N VAL A 99 -7.96 -4.93 17.50
CA VAL A 99 -7.78 -3.50 17.22
C VAL A 99 -6.38 -3.03 17.64
N VAL A 100 -5.91 -3.45 18.82
CA VAL A 100 -4.59 -3.05 19.34
C VAL A 100 -3.46 -3.61 18.48
N PHE A 101 -3.48 -4.90 18.15
CA PHE A 101 -2.45 -5.53 17.33
C PHE A 101 -2.48 -5.06 15.87
N ALA A 102 -3.66 -4.88 15.28
CA ALA A 102 -3.77 -4.32 13.93
C ALA A 102 -3.24 -2.88 13.87
N GLY A 103 -3.60 -2.05 14.86
CA GLY A 103 -3.11 -0.68 14.97
C GLY A 103 -1.59 -0.61 15.16
N ALA A 104 -1.04 -1.43 16.05
CA ALA A 104 0.40 -1.53 16.25
C ALA A 104 1.14 -2.00 14.98
N ALA A 105 0.62 -3.02 14.30
CA ALA A 105 1.17 -3.51 13.04
C ALA A 105 1.13 -2.43 11.94
N ASN A 106 0.05 -1.65 11.87
CA ASN A 106 -0.07 -0.54 10.92
C ASN A 106 0.94 0.58 11.19
N LEU A 107 1.14 0.95 12.45
CA LEU A 107 2.17 1.92 12.82
C LEU A 107 3.58 1.41 12.49
N ALA A 108 3.89 0.17 12.89
CA ALA A 108 5.19 -0.45 12.60
C ALA A 108 5.46 -0.53 11.09
N THR A 109 4.48 -0.96 10.31
CA THR A 109 4.57 -1.05 8.84
C THR A 109 4.70 0.33 8.20
N SER A 110 4.00 1.35 8.72
CA SER A 110 4.11 2.72 8.21
C SER A 110 5.52 3.28 8.40
N ILE A 111 6.08 3.11 9.59
CA ILE A 111 7.42 3.60 9.92
C ILE A 111 8.47 2.84 9.09
N LEU A 112 8.50 1.52 9.21
CA LEU A 112 9.46 0.67 8.49
C LEU A 112 9.33 0.82 6.98
N GLY A 113 8.09 0.83 6.47
CA GLY A 113 7.78 0.99 5.06
C GLY A 113 8.27 2.32 4.52
N THR A 114 8.10 3.42 5.26
CA THR A 114 8.60 4.74 4.83
C THR A 114 10.11 4.74 4.68
N PHE A 115 10.86 4.21 5.65
CA PHE A 115 12.32 4.13 5.57
C PHE A 115 12.79 3.24 4.42
N VAL A 116 12.20 2.04 4.27
CA VAL A 116 12.54 1.13 3.17
C VAL A 116 12.20 1.75 1.82
N CYS A 117 11.08 2.48 1.70
CA CYS A 117 10.68 3.08 0.43
C CYS A 117 11.56 4.27 0.06
N ALA A 118 11.93 5.11 1.02
CA ALA A 118 12.83 6.23 0.80
C ALA A 118 14.24 5.78 0.38
N PHE A 119 14.82 4.80 1.09
CA PHE A 119 16.23 4.42 0.91
C PHE A 119 16.46 3.27 -0.07
N ILE A 120 15.50 2.36 -0.22
CA ILE A 120 15.66 1.17 -1.07
C ILE A 120 14.73 1.27 -2.27
N SER A 121 13.42 1.38 -2.07
CA SER A 121 12.47 1.22 -3.16
C SER A 121 12.58 2.31 -4.23
N LEU A 122 12.74 3.57 -3.83
CA LEU A 122 12.86 4.70 -4.75
C LEU A 122 14.11 4.62 -5.65
N PRO A 123 15.35 4.44 -5.11
CA PRO A 123 16.53 4.28 -5.96
C PRO A 123 16.50 2.99 -6.78
N LEU A 124 15.93 1.91 -6.27
CA LEU A 124 15.82 0.64 -7.02
C LEU A 124 14.83 0.77 -8.18
N THR A 125 13.72 1.48 -7.98
CA THR A 125 12.72 1.76 -9.01
C THR A 125 13.29 2.65 -10.11
N GLU A 126 14.06 3.70 -9.77
CA GLU A 126 14.78 4.50 -10.78
C GLU A 126 15.80 3.67 -11.55
N ARG A 127 16.56 2.82 -10.86
CA ARG A 127 17.59 1.97 -11.48
C ARG A 127 16.97 0.91 -12.40
N LEU A 128 15.85 0.33 -11.99
CA LEU A 128 15.09 -0.64 -12.78
C LEU A 128 14.40 0.03 -13.96
N TYR A 129 13.82 1.23 -13.78
CA TYR A 129 13.22 2.01 -14.85
C TYR A 129 14.28 2.40 -15.90
N ASN A 130 15.44 2.91 -15.48
CA ASN A 130 16.56 3.23 -16.38
C ASN A 130 17.13 2.00 -17.11
N TRP A 131 16.97 0.80 -16.55
CA TRP A 131 17.42 -0.44 -17.17
C TRP A 131 16.36 -1.06 -18.11
N LEU A 132 15.06 -0.97 -17.77
CA LEU A 132 13.95 -1.49 -18.58
C LEU A 132 13.52 -0.53 -19.70
N GLU A 133 13.57 0.79 -19.49
CA GLU A 133 13.20 1.79 -20.50
C GLU A 133 13.97 1.64 -21.82
N PRO A 134 15.31 1.45 -21.85
CA PRO A 134 16.02 1.24 -23.11
C PRO A 134 15.73 -0.11 -23.78
N ARG A 135 15.20 -1.11 -23.06
CA ARG A 135 14.87 -2.44 -23.60
C ARG A 135 13.40 -2.61 -24.02
N ILE A 136 12.48 -1.88 -23.38
CA ILE A 136 11.03 -2.01 -23.59
C ILE A 136 10.43 -0.72 -24.19
N GLY A 137 11.12 0.42 -24.06
CA GLY A 137 10.69 1.71 -24.57
C GLY A 137 10.73 1.77 -26.10
N ARG A 138 9.55 1.78 -26.72
CA ARG A 138 9.40 2.16 -28.14
C ARG A 138 10.11 3.50 -28.40
N ARG A 139 11.08 3.50 -29.32
CA ARG A 139 11.73 4.66 -29.92
C ARG A 139 10.69 5.76 -30.17
N LYS A 140 10.97 6.98 -29.71
CA LYS A 140 10.26 8.17 -30.21
C LYS A 140 10.61 8.35 -31.69
N THR A 141 9.66 8.12 -32.59
CA THR A 141 9.59 8.88 -33.85
C THR A 141 9.00 10.24 -33.50
N ASN A 142 9.86 11.24 -33.32
CA ASN A 142 9.46 12.66 -33.38
C ASN A 142 9.06 13.00 -34.83
N PRO A 143 8.16 13.95 -35.00
CA PRO A 143 8.50 15.16 -35.76
C PRO A 143 8.83 16.32 -34.82
#